data_AF-A0ABC8VT13-F1
#
_entry.id   AF-A0ABC8VT13-F1
#
_cell.length_a   1.000
_cell.length_b   1.000
_cell.length_c   1.000
_cell.angle_alpha   90.00
_cell.angle_beta   90.00
_cell.angle_gamma   90.00
#
_symmetry.space_group_name_H-M   'P 1'
#
loop_
_entity.id
_entity.type
_entity.pdbx_description
1 polymer ?
#
loop_
_entity_poly.entity_id
_entity_poly.type
_entity_poly.pdbx_seq_one_letter_code
_entity_poly.pdbx_strand_id
1 'polypeptide(L)'
;MAYRRNHLLLWAAVLLAALAGAATAARSSSSCAAGQAIPRRPLPGCRWYAASRTCGAVPKLPREAMKEMCCRQLEAIPAECRCKALRVMMEETAPPASAGLRGRVCWHAQAEFAPAVVTEAECGVTTIHGRPFCDALSAES
;
A
#
# COMPACT_ATOMS: atom_id res chain seq x y z
N MET A 1 -5.15 -48.25 34.17
CA MET A 1 -4.20 -47.53 33.28
C MET A 1 -4.92 -46.72 32.17
N ALA A 2 -6.13 -46.19 32.41
CA ALA A 2 -6.87 -45.39 31.41
C ALA A 2 -6.71 -43.86 31.61
N TYR A 3 -6.48 -43.42 32.85
CA TYR A 3 -6.42 -42.00 33.23
C TYR A 3 -5.23 -41.25 32.61
N ARG A 4 -4.04 -41.87 32.57
CA ARG A 4 -2.83 -41.26 31.96
C ARG A 4 -2.97 -41.07 30.44
N ARG A 5 -3.74 -41.92 29.76
CA ARG A 5 -3.90 -41.87 28.30
C ARG A 5 -4.82 -40.72 27.88
N ASN A 6 -5.92 -40.49 28.61
CA ASN A 6 -6.79 -39.33 28.37
C ASN A 6 -6.09 -37.99 28.66
N HIS A 7 -5.27 -37.93 29.70
CA HIS A 7 -4.54 -36.71 30.03
C HIS A 7 -3.51 -36.35 28.95
N LEU A 8 -2.80 -37.34 28.39
CA LEU A 8 -1.86 -37.12 27.28
C LEU A 8 -2.56 -36.63 26.00
N LEU A 9 -3.76 -37.15 25.71
CA LEU A 9 -4.55 -36.74 24.55
C LEU A 9 -5.08 -35.31 24.69
N LEU A 10 -5.50 -34.90 25.89
CA LEU A 10 -5.96 -33.54 26.16
C LEU A 10 -4.83 -32.51 26.03
N TRP A 11 -3.64 -32.83 26.53
CA TRP A 11 -2.47 -31.95 26.38
C TRP A 11 -2.01 -31.84 24.92
N ALA A 12 -2.04 -32.94 24.17
CA ALA A 12 -1.75 -32.92 22.74
C ALA A 12 -2.75 -32.05 21.96
N ALA A 13 -4.05 -32.13 22.28
CA ALA A 13 -5.08 -31.30 21.67
C ALA A 13 -4.92 -29.81 22.01
N VAL A 14 -4.58 -29.48 23.26
CA VAL A 14 -4.32 -28.09 23.69
C VAL A 14 -3.06 -27.52 23.02
N LEU A 15 -2.00 -28.31 22.89
CA LEU A 15 -0.78 -27.90 22.18
C LEU A 15 -1.06 -27.68 20.68
N LEU A 16 -1.83 -28.55 20.04
CA LEU A 16 -2.24 -28.39 18.64
C LEU A 16 -3.11 -27.16 18.41
N ALA A 17 -4.03 -26.85 19.34
CA ALA A 17 -4.85 -25.63 19.28
C ALA A 17 -4.02 -24.36 19.49
N ALA A 18 -3.02 -24.38 20.37
CA ALA A 18 -2.10 -23.26 20.60
C ALA A 18 -1.20 -23.00 19.38
N LEU A 19 -0.74 -24.05 18.69
CA LEU A 19 0.07 -23.94 17.47
C LEU A 19 -0.73 -23.44 16.26
N ALA A 20 -2.03 -23.78 16.17
CA ALA A 20 -2.90 -23.32 15.08
C ALA A 20 -3.25 -21.81 15.17
N GLY A 21 -3.18 -21.21 16.36
CA GLY A 21 -3.50 -19.79 16.57
C GLY A 21 -2.41 -18.78 16.15
N ALA A 22 -1.19 -19.23 15.87
CA ALA A 22 -0.05 -18.35 15.58
C ALA A 22 0.24 -18.11 14.08
N ALA A 23 -0.56 -18.68 13.17
CA ALA A 23 -0.22 -18.75 11.74
C ALA A 23 -0.88 -17.69 10.84
N THR A 24 -1.50 -16.63 11.38
CA THR A 24 -2.19 -15.61 10.56
C THR A 24 -1.52 -14.23 10.50
N ALA A 25 -0.42 -13.99 11.21
CA ALA A 25 0.19 -12.66 11.30
C ALA A 25 1.46 -12.43 10.45
N ALA A 26 1.80 -13.33 9.54
CA ALA A 26 2.96 -13.14 8.66
C ALA A 26 2.76 -13.83 7.30
N ARG A 27 1.73 -13.44 6.55
CA ARG A 27 1.83 -13.59 5.08
C ARG A 27 2.76 -12.49 4.61
N SER A 28 3.99 -12.92 4.45
CA SER A 28 5.20 -12.21 4.09
C SER A 28 4.96 -11.13 3.06
N SER A 29 5.62 -9.99 3.24
CA SER A 29 5.83 -8.90 2.28
C SER A 29 6.42 -9.31 0.91
N SER A 30 6.56 -10.62 0.65
CA SER A 30 7.06 -11.20 -0.60
C SER A 30 6.03 -11.21 -1.74
N SER A 31 4.74 -10.99 -1.47
CA SER A 31 3.70 -10.89 -2.52
C SER A 31 3.56 -9.47 -3.09
N CYS A 32 3.95 -8.44 -2.33
CA CYS A 32 3.84 -7.04 -2.73
C CYS A 32 5.01 -6.60 -3.62
N ALA A 33 5.14 -7.24 -4.78
CA ALA A 33 6.13 -6.92 -5.81
C ALA A 33 5.45 -6.45 -7.10
N ALA A 34 6.13 -5.59 -7.86
CA ALA A 34 5.69 -5.16 -9.18
C ALA A 34 5.60 -6.36 -10.15
N GLY A 35 4.50 -6.46 -10.89
CA GLY A 35 4.18 -7.61 -11.73
C GLY A 35 3.55 -8.80 -11.00
N GLN A 36 3.37 -8.72 -9.68
CA GLN A 36 2.62 -9.69 -8.87
C GLN A 36 1.36 -9.01 -8.30
N ALA A 37 1.31 -8.72 -6.99
CA ALA A 37 0.19 -8.02 -6.37
C ALA A 37 0.14 -6.52 -6.71
N ILE A 38 1.25 -5.96 -7.22
CA ILE A 38 1.33 -4.56 -7.67
C ILE A 38 1.46 -4.58 -9.20
N PRO A 39 0.67 -3.81 -9.97
CA PRO A 39 0.85 -3.70 -11.41
C PRO A 39 2.26 -3.24 -11.79
N ARG A 40 2.80 -3.71 -12.93
CA ARG A 40 4.16 -3.34 -13.42
C ARG A 40 4.38 -1.85 -13.62
N ARG A 41 3.31 -1.09 -13.82
CA ARG A 41 3.29 0.37 -13.78
C ARG A 41 2.23 0.75 -12.75
N PRO A 42 2.60 0.92 -11.48
CA PRO A 42 1.63 1.12 -10.43
C PRO A 42 0.96 2.48 -10.56
N LEU A 43 -0.36 2.46 -10.39
CA LEU A 43 -1.18 3.62 -10.07
C LEU A 43 -1.01 4.84 -11.03
N PRO A 44 -1.08 4.67 -12.37
CA PRO A 44 -0.90 5.79 -13.29
C PRO A 44 -1.92 6.92 -13.10
N GLY A 45 -3.12 6.61 -12.59
CA GLY A 45 -4.11 7.61 -12.21
C GLY A 45 -3.70 8.41 -10.99
N CYS A 46 -3.13 7.75 -9.96
CA CYS A 46 -2.65 8.44 -8.76
C CYS A 46 -1.47 9.35 -9.04
N ARG A 47 -0.59 8.99 -9.98
CA ARG A 47 0.49 9.88 -10.44
C ARG A 47 -0.06 11.22 -10.95
N TRP A 48 -1.04 11.17 -11.86
CA TRP A 48 -1.63 12.39 -12.41
C TRP A 48 -2.46 13.14 -11.37
N TYR A 49 -3.17 12.41 -10.52
CA TYR A 49 -3.94 13.02 -9.43
C TYR A 49 -3.03 13.77 -8.46
N ALA A 50 -1.94 13.16 -7.98
CA ALA A 50 -0.97 13.77 -7.09
C ALA A 50 -0.34 15.02 -7.74
N ALA A 51 0.12 14.91 -8.99
CA ALA A 51 0.70 16.03 -9.74
C ALA A 51 -0.30 17.19 -9.91
N SER A 52 -1.56 16.88 -10.19
CA SER A 52 -2.65 17.87 -10.29
C SER A 52 -2.87 18.54 -8.94
N ARG A 53 -2.91 17.76 -7.86
CA ARG A 53 -3.24 18.23 -6.51
C ARG A 53 -2.14 19.12 -5.93
N THR A 54 -0.88 18.78 -6.15
CA THR A 54 0.26 19.44 -5.48
C THR A 54 0.94 20.49 -6.34
N CYS A 55 0.99 20.28 -7.67
CA CYS A 55 1.74 21.16 -8.58
C CYS A 55 0.86 21.90 -9.59
N GLY A 56 -0.45 21.60 -9.62
CA GLY A 56 -1.34 22.07 -10.70
C GLY A 56 -0.98 21.50 -12.08
N ALA A 57 -0.15 20.46 -12.14
CA ALA A 57 0.24 19.81 -13.39
C ALA A 57 -0.88 18.86 -13.81
N VAL A 58 -1.59 19.21 -14.88
CA VAL A 58 -2.78 18.46 -15.32
C VAL A 58 -2.69 18.05 -16.78
N PRO A 59 -2.97 16.78 -17.12
CA PRO A 59 -3.57 16.42 -18.39
C PRO A 59 -4.89 17.19 -18.59
N LYS A 60 -5.47 17.19 -19.79
CA LYS A 60 -6.80 17.81 -20.05
C LYS A 60 -7.99 17.06 -19.39
N LEU A 61 -7.80 16.44 -18.22
CA LEU A 61 -8.84 15.79 -17.44
C LEU A 61 -9.17 16.58 -16.17
N PRO A 62 -10.45 16.61 -15.75
CA PRO A 62 -10.84 17.14 -14.44
C PRO A 62 -10.15 16.41 -13.30
N ARG A 63 -9.80 17.15 -12.22
CA ARG A 63 -9.14 16.59 -11.03
C ARG A 63 -9.93 15.45 -10.40
N GLU A 64 -11.25 15.58 -10.30
CA GLU A 64 -12.12 14.55 -9.71
C GLU A 64 -12.11 13.25 -10.52
N ALA A 65 -12.05 13.32 -11.86
CA ALA A 65 -11.93 12.14 -12.71
C ALA A 65 -10.58 11.42 -12.48
N MET A 66 -9.50 12.19 -12.25
CA MET A 66 -8.20 11.62 -11.89
C MET A 66 -8.22 11.00 -10.48
N LYS A 67 -8.91 11.63 -9.52
CA LYS A 67 -9.12 11.08 -8.17
C LYS A 67 -9.85 9.75 -8.23
N GLU A 68 -10.97 9.68 -8.94
CA GLU A 68 -11.78 8.46 -9.09
C GLU A 68 -10.97 7.33 -9.75
N MET A 69 -10.21 7.63 -10.80
CA MET A 69 -9.32 6.65 -11.43
C MET A 69 -8.20 6.17 -10.48
N CYS A 70 -7.62 7.09 -9.70
CA CYS A 70 -6.63 6.74 -8.69
C CYS A 70 -7.22 5.80 -7.62
N CYS A 71 -8.36 6.15 -7.03
CA CYS A 71 -8.98 5.36 -5.96
C CYS A 71 -9.35 3.95 -6.45
N ARG A 72 -9.95 3.82 -7.65
CA ARG A 72 -10.24 2.50 -8.25
C ARG A 72 -8.98 1.64 -8.44
N GLN A 73 -7.88 2.25 -8.87
CA GLN A 73 -6.62 1.51 -9.03
C GLN A 73 -6.06 1.05 -7.69
N LEU A 74 -6.21 1.87 -6.65
CA LEU A 74 -5.71 1.58 -5.32
C LEU A 74 -6.56 0.51 -4.60
N GLU A 75 -7.89 0.54 -4.79
CA GLU A 75 -8.81 -0.49 -4.30
C GLU A 75 -8.50 -1.88 -4.88
N ALA A 76 -8.13 -1.93 -6.17
CA ALA A 76 -7.76 -3.16 -6.86
C ALA A 76 -6.44 -3.78 -6.35
N ILE A 77 -5.64 -3.03 -5.59
CA ILE A 77 -4.44 -3.55 -4.93
C ILE A 77 -4.84 -4.11 -3.54
N PRO A 78 -4.33 -5.28 -3.14
CA PRO A 78 -4.56 -5.82 -1.80
C PRO A 78 -4.18 -4.82 -0.70
N ALA A 79 -4.94 -4.78 0.40
CA ALA A 79 -4.77 -3.80 1.46
C ALA A 79 -3.33 -3.76 2.00
N GLU A 80 -2.72 -4.93 2.17
CA GLU A 80 -1.34 -5.12 2.62
C GLU A 80 -0.28 -4.53 1.67
N CYS A 81 -0.61 -4.32 0.39
CA CYS A 81 0.31 -3.83 -0.64
C CYS A 81 0.09 -2.36 -1.04
N ARG A 82 -0.98 -1.70 -0.57
CA ARG A 82 -1.36 -0.34 -1.02
C ARG A 82 -0.28 0.70 -0.73
N CYS A 83 0.27 0.73 0.48
CA CYS A 83 1.32 1.69 0.83
C CYS A 83 2.62 1.45 0.06
N LYS A 84 3.00 0.19 -0.13
CA LYS A 84 4.14 -0.18 -0.98
C LYS A 84 3.93 0.19 -2.45
N ALA A 85 2.71 0.04 -2.97
CA ALA A 85 2.38 0.45 -4.34
C ALA A 85 2.54 1.96 -4.54
N LEU A 86 2.15 2.77 -3.55
CA LEU A 86 2.37 4.23 -3.57
C LEU A 86 3.86 4.58 -3.52
N ARG A 87 4.66 3.85 -2.73
CA ARG A 87 6.13 4.01 -2.70
C ARG A 87 6.75 3.72 -4.06
N VAL A 88 6.47 2.54 -4.63
CA VAL A 88 7.00 2.13 -5.94
C VAL A 88 6.59 3.09 -7.05
N MET A 89 5.34 3.60 -7.02
CA MET A 89 4.89 4.64 -7.95
C MET A 89 5.76 5.90 -7.89
N MET A 90 6.12 6.37 -6.68
CA MET A 90 6.98 7.55 -6.54
C MET A 90 8.43 7.27 -6.95
N GLU A 91 8.96 6.08 -6.65
CA GLU A 91 10.28 5.64 -7.08
C GLU A 91 10.39 5.57 -8.61
N GLU A 92 9.42 4.98 -9.30
CA GLU A 92 9.40 4.90 -10.77
C GLU A 92 9.27 6.26 -11.46
N THR A 93 8.70 7.24 -10.74
CA THR A 93 8.48 8.59 -11.27
C THR A 93 9.53 9.59 -10.79
N ALA A 94 10.56 9.13 -10.08
CA ALA A 94 11.68 9.94 -9.66
C ALA A 94 12.31 10.67 -10.86
N PRO A 95 12.43 12.00 -10.80
CA PRO A 95 13.00 12.76 -11.89
C PRO A 95 14.49 12.39 -12.06
N PRO A 96 15.00 12.32 -13.30
CA PRO A 96 16.44 12.11 -13.52
C PRO A 96 17.25 13.27 -12.94
N ALA A 97 18.55 13.05 -12.70
CA ALA A 97 19.45 14.10 -12.19
C ALA A 97 19.46 15.37 -13.07
N SER A 98 19.26 15.20 -14.38
CA SER A 98 19.16 16.27 -15.37
C SER A 98 17.84 17.05 -15.34
N ALA A 99 16.86 16.63 -14.55
CA ALA A 99 15.58 17.34 -14.45
C ALA A 99 15.76 18.74 -13.88
N GLY A 100 15.04 19.71 -14.45
CA GLY A 100 15.02 21.08 -13.94
C GLY A 100 14.45 21.16 -12.51
N LEU A 101 14.80 22.25 -11.81
CA LEU A 101 14.39 22.49 -10.42
C LEU A 101 12.87 22.36 -10.21
N ARG A 102 12.07 22.91 -11.14
CA ARG A 102 10.60 22.83 -11.08
C ARG A 102 10.09 21.38 -11.08
N GLY A 103 10.71 20.51 -11.87
CA GLY A 103 10.34 19.09 -11.92
C GLY A 103 10.64 18.37 -10.60
N ARG A 104 11.82 18.64 -10.02
CA ARG A 104 12.20 18.09 -8.71
C ARG A 104 11.31 18.55 -7.58
N VAL A 105 11.04 19.86 -7.48
CA VAL A 105 10.15 20.44 -6.47
C VAL A 105 8.75 19.82 -6.58
N CYS A 106 8.22 19.68 -7.79
CA CYS A 106 6.93 19.05 -8.00
C CYS A 106 6.92 17.56 -7.60
N TRP A 107 7.98 16.82 -7.89
CA TRP A 107 8.08 15.42 -7.48
C TRP A 107 8.13 15.28 -5.95
N HIS A 108 8.88 16.13 -5.25
CA HIS A 108 8.91 16.12 -3.78
C HIS A 108 7.53 16.38 -3.18
N ALA A 109 6.81 17.40 -3.68
CA ALA A 109 5.46 17.68 -3.22
C ALA A 109 4.50 16.50 -3.47
N GLN A 110 4.63 15.81 -4.62
CA GLN A 110 3.89 14.57 -4.89
C GLN A 110 4.27 13.45 -3.92
N ALA A 111 5.55 13.26 -3.63
CA ALA A 111 6.04 12.22 -2.72
C ALA A 111 5.50 12.39 -1.29
N GLU A 112 5.44 13.63 -0.80
CA GLU A 112 4.87 13.97 0.50
C GLU A 112 3.35 13.76 0.53
N PHE A 113 2.65 14.04 -0.58
CA PHE A 113 1.21 13.85 -0.67
C PHE A 113 0.79 12.38 -0.88
N ALA A 114 1.61 11.57 -1.55
CA ALA A 114 1.22 10.22 -1.98
C ALA A 114 0.66 9.32 -0.85
N PRO A 115 1.23 9.27 0.37
CA PRO A 115 0.63 8.53 1.49
C PRO A 115 -0.79 9.01 1.85
N ALA A 116 -1.07 10.30 1.71
CA ALA A 116 -2.38 10.88 2.07
C ALA A 116 -3.52 10.41 1.17
N VAL A 117 -3.21 9.88 -0.02
CA VAL A 117 -4.21 9.35 -0.97
C VAL A 117 -5.08 8.25 -0.36
N VAL A 118 -4.57 7.48 0.60
CA VAL A 118 -5.34 6.41 1.22
C VAL A 118 -6.35 6.91 2.26
N THR A 119 -6.21 8.15 2.73
CA THR A 119 -7.00 8.71 3.84
C THR A 119 -8.45 8.95 3.47
N GLU A 120 -9.33 9.09 4.47
CA GLU A 120 -10.76 9.38 4.31
C GLU A 120 -11.05 10.66 3.48
N ALA A 121 -10.17 11.66 3.55
CA ALA A 121 -10.31 12.87 2.73
C ALA A 121 -10.08 12.60 1.23
N GLU A 122 -9.38 11.50 0.93
CA GLU A 122 -8.98 11.11 -0.41
C GLU A 122 -9.76 9.88 -0.88
N CYS A 123 -9.20 8.67 -0.77
CA CYS A 123 -9.84 7.43 -1.23
C CYS A 123 -10.50 6.59 -0.11
N GLY A 124 -10.18 6.82 1.16
CA GLY A 124 -10.77 6.08 2.29
C GLY A 124 -10.52 4.58 2.26
N VAL A 125 -9.37 4.13 1.73
CA VAL A 125 -9.08 2.70 1.57
C VAL A 125 -8.20 2.18 2.71
N THR A 126 -8.58 1.05 3.29
CA THR A 126 -7.79 0.39 4.35
C THR A 126 -6.42 -0.07 3.84
N THR A 127 -5.44 -0.17 4.72
CA THR A 127 -4.07 -0.60 4.34
C THR A 127 -3.58 -1.73 5.25
N ILE A 128 -2.29 -2.06 5.18
CA ILE A 128 -1.63 -2.99 6.10
C ILE A 128 -1.84 -2.62 7.58
N HIS A 129 -2.08 -1.34 7.88
CA HIS A 129 -2.32 -0.86 9.25
C HIS A 129 -3.76 -1.07 9.72
N GLY A 130 -4.63 -1.69 8.92
CA GLY A 130 -6.04 -1.92 9.26
C GLY A 130 -6.92 -0.67 9.26
N ARG A 131 -6.37 0.48 8.85
CA ARG A 131 -7.05 1.78 8.76
C ARG A 131 -6.59 2.54 7.50
N PRO A 132 -7.28 3.59 7.04
CA PRO A 132 -6.89 4.37 5.86
C PRO A 132 -5.72 5.30 6.17
N PHE A 133 -4.54 4.70 6.28
CA PHE A 133 -3.30 5.36 6.66
C PHE A 133 -2.09 4.65 6.02
N CYS A 134 -1.06 5.41 5.66
CA CYS A 134 0.28 4.92 5.37
C CYS A 134 1.27 5.84 6.07
N ASP A 135 2.39 5.32 6.56
CA ASP A 135 3.48 6.18 7.00
C ASP A 135 4.11 6.92 5.80
N ALA A 136 5.02 7.85 6.10
CA ALA A 136 5.81 8.50 5.06
C ALA A 136 6.49 7.44 4.19
N LEU A 137 6.55 7.65 2.88
CA LEU A 137 7.04 6.63 1.92
C LEU A 137 8.45 6.11 2.24
N SER A 138 9.29 6.90 2.90
CA SER A 138 10.64 6.53 3.34
C SER A 138 10.68 5.60 4.56
N ALA A 139 9.58 5.49 5.30
CA ALA A 139 9.43 4.66 6.50
C ALA A 139 8.70 3.33 6.22
N GLU A 140 7.93 3.26 5.14
CA GLU A 140 7.29 2.03 4.67
C GLU A 140 8.36 1.09 4.08
N SER A 141 8.35 -0.21 4.41
CA SER A 141 9.31 -1.23 3.92
C SER A 141 8.67 -2.38 3.15
#